data_AF-A0A7S1ZUT8-F1
#
_entry.id   AF-A0A7S1ZUT8-F1
#
_cell.length_a   1.000
_cell.length_b   1.000
_cell.length_c   1.000
_cell.angle_alpha   90.00
_cell.angle_beta   90.00
_cell.angle_gamma   90.00
#
_symmetry.space_group_name_H-M   'P 1'
#
loop_
_entity.id
_entity.type
_entity.pdbx_description
1 polymer ?
#
loop_
_entity_poly.entity_id
_entity_poly.type
_entity_poly.pdbx_seq_one_letter_code
_entity_poly.pdbx_strand_id
1 'polypeptide(L)'
;MTTTANDNNNNKRQVILFGTSADPPTGLGGHTGIVTHLSSLEGGYDEIRVLPVYQHMFANKRGKQVPYEDRMEMCRLSFQGIPKVKVSNIEQVCFDEIVKQQQQEQNEKEEITKIPPSIRVGTADILDHLLSIEPNTDFSLVLGSDTFMDLTAWKWRRSKDVVNLVGGRILVIHRMVESVDNDEIRKILEERVDRLNQELCQQTDKDNESDIAENSVQIIEIPSLSSVSSSFVRTSVDESSLIKENGMLMPSVLEYIKKKNMYGFAPLVAANEEM
;
A
#
# COMPACT_ATOMS: atom_id res chain seq x y z
N MET A 1 -35.80 34.51 18.95
CA MET A 1 -35.02 34.56 17.69
C MET A 1 -33.56 34.51 18.07
N THR A 2 -32.95 33.34 17.98
CA THR A 2 -31.50 33.17 18.17
C THR A 2 -31.12 31.90 17.40
N THR A 3 -30.77 32.16 16.14
CA THR A 3 -29.71 31.52 15.35
C THR A 3 -29.50 30.02 15.53
N THR A 4 -30.06 29.26 14.60
CA THR A 4 -29.61 27.94 14.18
C THR A 4 -28.14 28.00 13.77
N ALA A 5 -27.28 27.28 14.50
CA ALA A 5 -25.92 27.00 14.07
C ALA A 5 -25.98 26.19 12.77
N ASN A 6 -25.16 26.62 11.82
CA ASN A 6 -25.07 26.09 10.48
C ASN A 6 -24.20 24.81 10.56
N ASP A 7 -24.81 23.66 10.86
CA ASP A 7 -24.17 22.34 10.78
C ASP A 7 -23.97 21.97 9.29
N ASN A 8 -22.95 22.53 8.67
CA ASN A 8 -22.53 22.22 7.30
C ASN A 8 -21.10 21.66 7.25
N ASN A 9 -20.65 20.93 8.28
CA ASN A 9 -19.48 20.06 8.13
C ASN A 9 -19.94 18.71 7.61
N ASN A 10 -20.04 18.63 6.28
CA ASN A 10 -20.18 17.37 5.56
C ASN A 10 -18.82 16.62 5.69
N ASN A 11 -18.57 15.99 6.84
CA ASN A 11 -17.28 15.36 7.14
C ASN A 11 -17.04 14.26 6.10
N LYS A 12 -16.11 14.51 5.18
CA LYS A 12 -15.68 13.52 4.20
C LYS A 12 -15.12 12.32 4.93
N ARG A 13 -15.41 11.15 4.38
CA ARG A 13 -14.90 9.88 4.90
C ARG A 13 -13.38 9.84 4.79
N GLN A 14 -12.68 9.45 5.85
CA GLN A 14 -11.22 9.38 5.88
C GLN A 14 -10.74 7.94 5.66
N VAL A 15 -10.04 7.68 4.57
CA VAL A 15 -9.56 6.33 4.21
C VAL A 15 -8.06 6.34 3.96
N ILE A 16 -7.31 5.51 4.70
CA ILE A 16 -5.88 5.32 4.44
C ILE A 16 -5.63 4.09 3.58
N LEU A 17 -4.88 4.25 2.50
CA LEU A 17 -4.53 3.20 1.56
C LEU A 17 -3.15 2.63 1.91
N PHE A 18 -3.11 1.31 2.13
CA PHE A 18 -1.88 0.56 2.36
C PHE A 18 -1.59 -0.39 1.20
N GLY A 19 -0.79 0.07 0.24
CA GLY A 19 -0.31 -0.75 -0.87
C GLY A 19 0.74 -1.76 -0.43
N THR A 20 0.57 -3.04 -0.79
CA THR A 20 1.55 -4.09 -0.44
C THR A 20 1.63 -5.18 -1.50
N SER A 21 2.83 -5.72 -1.72
CA SER A 21 2.99 -6.94 -2.52
C SER A 21 2.39 -8.18 -1.85
N ALA A 22 2.39 -8.22 -0.51
CA ALA A 22 1.86 -9.29 0.34
C ALA A 22 2.16 -10.71 -0.18
N ASP A 23 3.44 -11.03 -0.35
CA ASP A 23 3.92 -12.30 -0.93
C ASP A 23 4.88 -13.04 0.02
N PRO A 24 4.42 -13.54 1.19
CA PRO A 24 3.09 -13.36 1.79
C PRO A 24 2.98 -12.07 2.65
N PRO A 25 1.77 -11.67 3.12
CA PRO A 25 1.66 -10.70 4.21
C PRO A 25 2.38 -11.22 5.45
N THR A 26 2.93 -10.31 6.26
CA THR A 26 3.70 -10.67 7.47
C THR A 26 2.97 -10.25 8.74
N GLY A 27 3.27 -10.90 9.85
CA GLY A 27 2.60 -10.71 11.14
C GLY A 27 2.93 -9.39 11.84
N LEU A 28 2.85 -9.38 13.18
CA LEU A 28 2.94 -8.14 13.99
C LEU A 28 4.27 -7.38 13.82
N GLY A 29 5.35 -8.09 13.50
CA GLY A 29 6.65 -7.51 13.15
C GLY A 29 6.72 -6.77 11.81
N GLY A 30 5.65 -6.83 11.01
CA GLY A 30 5.57 -6.24 9.67
C GLY A 30 4.16 -5.77 9.33
N HIS A 31 3.57 -6.31 8.25
CA HIS A 31 2.34 -5.78 7.66
C HIS A 31 1.16 -5.73 8.66
N THR A 32 0.91 -6.80 9.42
CA THR A 32 -0.16 -6.81 10.43
C THR A 32 0.09 -5.78 11.53
N GLY A 33 1.34 -5.57 11.94
CA GLY A 33 1.71 -4.54 12.91
C GLY A 33 1.38 -3.14 12.43
N ILE A 34 1.71 -2.84 11.15
CA ILE A 34 1.38 -1.57 10.50
C ILE A 34 -0.12 -1.31 10.55
N VAL A 35 -0.90 -2.27 10.04
CA VAL A 35 -2.36 -2.14 9.91
C VAL A 35 -3.03 -2.06 11.29
N THR A 36 -2.54 -2.83 12.27
CA THR A 36 -3.04 -2.80 13.66
C THR A 36 -2.79 -1.44 14.29
N HIS A 37 -1.59 -0.88 14.12
CA HIS A 37 -1.25 0.43 14.67
C HIS A 37 -2.11 1.54 14.07
N LEU A 38 -2.25 1.57 12.74
CA LEU A 38 -3.12 2.53 12.04
C LEU A 38 -4.57 2.45 12.52
N SER A 39 -5.07 1.23 12.79
CA SER A 39 -6.44 1.02 13.32
C SER A 39 -6.62 1.54 14.74
N SER A 40 -5.54 1.72 15.49
CA SER A 40 -5.57 2.15 16.89
C SER A 40 -5.38 3.65 17.09
N LEU A 41 -5.08 4.41 16.03
CA LEU A 41 -4.87 5.84 16.11
C LEU A 41 -6.15 6.56 16.57
N GLU A 42 -6.04 7.30 17.68
CA GLU A 42 -7.12 8.15 18.19
C GLU A 42 -7.41 9.29 17.20
N GLY A 43 -8.68 9.57 16.93
CA GLY A 43 -9.07 10.50 15.87
C GLY A 43 -8.68 10.03 14.45
N GLY A 44 -8.24 8.78 14.31
CA GLY A 44 -7.73 8.23 13.06
C GLY A 44 -8.81 7.91 12.03
N TYR A 45 -8.42 7.15 11.01
CA TYR A 45 -9.21 6.87 9.82
C TYR A 45 -10.52 6.11 10.09
N ASP A 46 -11.51 6.32 9.22
CA ASP A 46 -12.75 5.54 9.17
C ASP A 46 -12.51 4.14 8.57
N GLU A 47 -11.54 4.03 7.67
CA GLU A 47 -11.14 2.78 7.04
C GLU A 47 -9.65 2.73 6.75
N ILE A 48 -9.05 1.56 6.98
CA ILE A 48 -7.74 1.19 6.47
C ILE A 48 -7.95 0.20 5.33
N ARG A 49 -7.61 0.62 4.12
CA ARG A 49 -7.80 -0.18 2.92
C ARG A 49 -6.46 -0.76 2.47
N VAL A 50 -6.31 -2.06 2.68
CA VAL A 50 -5.14 -2.81 2.21
C VAL A 50 -5.32 -3.14 0.73
N LEU A 51 -4.32 -2.79 -0.07
CA LEU A 51 -4.31 -2.96 -1.52
C LEU A 51 -3.19 -3.94 -1.91
N PRO A 52 -3.49 -5.27 -2.00
CA PRO A 52 -2.54 -6.21 -2.57
C PRO A 52 -2.29 -5.89 -4.04
N VAL A 53 -1.01 -5.80 -4.42
CA VAL A 53 -0.61 -5.43 -5.79
C VAL A 53 -1.15 -6.44 -6.79
N TYR A 54 -1.91 -6.01 -7.81
CA TYR A 54 -2.45 -6.92 -8.83
C TYR A 54 -1.36 -7.37 -9.81
N GLN A 55 -0.73 -6.41 -10.49
CA GLN A 55 0.41 -6.65 -11.38
C GLN A 55 1.60 -5.77 -10.99
N HIS A 56 2.74 -6.39 -10.70
CA HIS A 56 3.90 -5.63 -10.25
C HIS A 56 4.45 -4.71 -11.35
N MET A 57 4.70 -3.44 -11.01
CA MET A 57 5.31 -2.47 -11.93
C MET A 57 6.74 -2.85 -12.38
N PHE A 58 7.51 -3.59 -11.56
CA PHE A 58 8.86 -4.01 -11.89
C PHE A 58 8.84 -5.30 -12.71
N ALA A 59 9.43 -5.27 -13.90
CA ALA A 59 9.48 -6.40 -14.83
C ALA A 59 10.09 -7.66 -14.21
N ASN A 60 11.13 -7.50 -13.38
CA ASN A 60 11.83 -8.62 -12.72
C ASN A 60 11.00 -9.33 -11.62
N LYS A 61 9.88 -8.75 -11.18
CA LYS A 61 8.96 -9.33 -10.19
C LYS A 61 7.66 -9.85 -10.80
N ARG A 62 7.31 -9.43 -12.02
CA ARG A 62 6.11 -9.91 -12.72
C ARG A 62 6.17 -11.43 -12.92
N GLY A 63 5.08 -12.10 -12.58
CA GLY A 63 4.95 -13.55 -12.72
C GLY A 63 5.78 -14.40 -11.74
N LYS A 64 6.49 -13.79 -10.79
CA LYS A 64 7.30 -14.52 -9.78
C LYS A 64 6.63 -14.65 -8.42
N GLN A 65 5.60 -13.85 -8.17
CA GLN A 65 4.81 -13.91 -6.94
C GLN A 65 3.81 -15.07 -7.04
N VAL A 66 3.34 -15.56 -5.90
CA VAL A 66 2.22 -16.53 -5.92
C VAL A 66 0.97 -15.87 -6.51
N PRO A 67 -0.01 -16.66 -7.00
CA PRO A 67 -1.20 -16.14 -7.65
C PRO A 67 -1.88 -15.02 -6.85
N TYR A 68 -2.40 -14.02 -7.56
CA TYR A 68 -3.04 -12.85 -6.95
C TYR A 68 -4.13 -13.23 -5.94
N GLU A 69 -4.96 -14.21 -6.28
CA GLU A 69 -6.05 -14.68 -5.42
C GLU A 69 -5.53 -15.30 -4.11
N ASP A 70 -4.41 -16.03 -4.15
CA ASP A 70 -3.81 -16.57 -2.93
C ASP A 70 -3.24 -15.45 -2.05
N ARG A 71 -2.66 -14.40 -2.64
CA ARG A 71 -2.19 -13.22 -1.88
C ARG A 71 -3.34 -12.44 -1.27
N MET A 72 -4.43 -12.25 -2.02
CA MET A 72 -5.68 -11.65 -1.52
C MET A 72 -6.22 -12.42 -0.32
N GLU A 73 -6.27 -13.75 -0.43
CA GLU A 73 -6.79 -14.59 0.66
C GLU A 73 -5.88 -14.57 1.89
N MET A 74 -4.56 -14.67 1.70
CA MET A 74 -3.62 -14.51 2.80
C MET A 74 -3.75 -13.13 3.47
N CYS A 75 -3.98 -12.05 2.72
CA CYS A 75 -4.27 -10.75 3.31
C CYS A 75 -5.55 -10.76 4.14
N ARG A 76 -6.65 -11.34 3.63
CA ARG A 76 -7.91 -11.45 4.40
C ARG A 76 -7.69 -12.17 5.72
N LEU A 77 -6.96 -13.28 5.70
CA LEU A 77 -6.61 -14.05 6.91
C LEU A 77 -5.68 -13.27 7.85
N SER A 78 -4.73 -12.52 7.31
CA SER A 78 -3.72 -11.78 8.09
C SER A 78 -4.29 -10.57 8.83
N PHE A 79 -5.33 -9.95 8.28
CA PHE A 79 -5.95 -8.73 8.83
C PHE A 79 -7.35 -8.97 9.40
N GLN A 80 -7.78 -10.24 9.47
CA GLN A 80 -9.06 -10.61 10.04
C GLN A 80 -9.16 -10.15 11.51
N GLY A 81 -10.29 -9.52 11.85
CA GLY A 81 -10.56 -9.07 13.22
C GLY A 81 -9.91 -7.75 13.61
N ILE A 82 -9.08 -7.14 12.75
CA ILE A 82 -8.59 -5.78 12.99
C ILE A 82 -9.72 -4.79 12.67
N PRO A 83 -10.08 -3.88 13.60
CA PRO A 83 -11.15 -2.91 13.37
C PRO A 83 -10.91 -2.04 12.14
N LYS A 84 -11.98 -1.65 11.45
CA LYS A 84 -11.93 -0.69 10.31
C LYS A 84 -11.05 -1.12 9.11
N VAL A 85 -10.56 -2.36 9.06
CA VAL A 85 -9.71 -2.83 7.95
C VAL A 85 -10.54 -3.48 6.85
N LYS A 86 -10.20 -3.16 5.60
CA LYS A 86 -10.69 -3.87 4.41
C LYS A 86 -9.54 -4.25 3.49
N VAL A 87 -9.55 -5.50 3.02
CA VAL A 87 -8.68 -5.95 1.92
C VAL A 87 -9.45 -5.74 0.62
N SER A 88 -8.92 -4.92 -0.29
CA SER A 88 -9.59 -4.51 -1.51
C SER A 88 -8.91 -5.05 -2.76
N ASN A 89 -9.70 -5.47 -3.73
CA ASN A 89 -9.23 -5.86 -5.07
C ASN A 89 -9.24 -4.68 -6.07
N ILE A 90 -9.28 -3.44 -5.58
CA ILE A 90 -9.42 -2.24 -6.44
C ILE A 90 -8.32 -2.13 -7.50
N GLU A 91 -7.12 -2.64 -7.24
CA GLU A 91 -6.05 -2.66 -8.26
C GLU A 91 -6.42 -3.52 -9.48
N GLN A 92 -7.05 -4.67 -9.26
CA GLN A 92 -7.54 -5.54 -10.34
C GLN A 92 -8.72 -4.87 -11.07
N VAL A 93 -9.67 -4.29 -10.32
CA VAL A 93 -10.83 -3.59 -10.89
C VAL A 93 -10.37 -2.44 -11.79
N CYS A 94 -9.48 -1.58 -11.30
CA CYS A 94 -8.89 -0.47 -12.05
C CYS A 94 -8.16 -0.97 -13.31
N PHE A 95 -7.40 -2.07 -13.19
CA PHE A 95 -6.74 -2.69 -14.34
C PHE A 95 -7.74 -3.15 -15.40
N ASP A 96 -8.76 -3.91 -14.99
CA ASP A 96 -9.77 -4.46 -15.91
C ASP A 96 -10.56 -3.35 -16.62
N GLU A 97 -10.83 -2.23 -15.94
CA GLU A 97 -11.47 -1.07 -16.54
C GLU A 97 -10.59 -0.39 -17.58
N ILE A 98 -9.31 -0.16 -17.28
CA ILE A 98 -8.37 0.43 -18.24
C ILE A 98 -8.20 -0.48 -19.46
N VAL A 99 -8.16 -1.81 -19.27
CA VAL A 99 -8.13 -2.79 -20.36
C VAL A 99 -9.38 -2.66 -21.25
N LYS A 100 -10.57 -2.61 -20.65
CA LYS A 100 -11.84 -2.48 -21.38
C LYS A 100 -11.91 -1.19 -22.18
N GLN A 101 -11.50 -0.06 -21.60
CA GLN A 101 -11.48 1.24 -22.27
C GLN A 101 -10.55 1.22 -23.49
N GLN A 102 -9.34 0.68 -23.35
CA GLN A 102 -8.40 0.59 -24.48
C GLN A 102 -8.90 -0.32 -25.60
N GLN A 103 -9.56 -1.43 -25.26
CA GLN A 103 -10.15 -2.33 -26.26
C GLN A 103 -11.29 -1.66 -27.03
N GLN A 104 -12.14 -0.89 -26.35
CA GLN A 104 -13.21 -0.12 -26.98
C GLN A 104 -12.66 0.92 -27.95
N GLU A 105 -11.68 1.72 -27.52
CA GLU A 105 -11.03 2.72 -28.37
C GLU A 105 -10.33 2.13 -29.60
N GLN A 106 -9.75 0.92 -29.47
CA GLN A 106 -9.10 0.22 -30.58
C GLN A 106 -10.12 -0.31 -31.58
N ASN A 107 -11.24 -0.87 -31.10
CA ASN A 107 -12.33 -1.35 -31.96
C ASN A 107 -12.98 -0.22 -32.76
N GLU A 108 -13.05 0.99 -32.20
CA GLU A 108 -13.57 2.18 -32.88
C GLU A 108 -12.60 2.77 -33.92
N LYS A 109 -11.29 2.49 -33.82
CA LYS A 109 -10.25 3.11 -34.65
C LYS A 109 -9.78 2.27 -35.85
N GLU A 110 -10.33 1.07 -36.08
CA GLU A 110 -9.99 0.14 -37.20
C GLU A 110 -8.46 -0.07 -37.46
N GLU A 111 -7.56 0.23 -36.51
CA GLU A 111 -6.11 0.04 -36.67
C GLU A 111 -5.68 -1.33 -36.10
N ILE A 112 -5.60 -2.34 -36.97
CA ILE A 112 -5.30 -3.76 -36.61
C ILE A 112 -3.79 -4.03 -36.34
N THR A 113 -2.88 -3.06 -36.43
CA THR A 113 -1.44 -3.39 -36.58
C THR A 113 -0.53 -3.14 -35.37
N LYS A 114 -1.04 -2.71 -34.20
CA LYS A 114 -0.19 -2.53 -33.02
C LYS A 114 -0.56 -3.51 -31.92
N ILE A 115 0.39 -4.39 -31.58
CA ILE A 115 0.37 -5.15 -30.33
C ILE A 115 0.08 -4.14 -29.20
N PRO A 116 -0.98 -4.32 -28.39
CA PRO A 116 -1.29 -3.37 -27.34
C PRO A 116 -0.07 -3.18 -26.46
N PRO A 117 0.33 -1.94 -26.14
CA PRO A 117 1.39 -1.72 -25.17
C PRO A 117 1.02 -2.45 -23.87
N SER A 118 1.99 -3.08 -23.22
CA SER A 118 1.75 -3.78 -21.95
C SER A 118 1.06 -2.81 -21.00
N ILE A 119 -0.21 -3.06 -20.65
CA ILE A 119 -0.96 -2.17 -19.77
C ILE A 119 -0.23 -2.07 -18.43
N ARG A 120 -0.06 -0.85 -17.95
CA ARG A 120 0.52 -0.57 -16.65
C ARG A 120 -0.49 0.25 -15.88
N VAL A 121 -0.72 -0.10 -14.62
CA VAL A 121 -1.56 0.65 -13.69
C VAL A 121 -0.65 1.10 -12.56
N GLY A 122 -0.53 2.41 -12.39
CA GLY A 122 0.21 3.02 -11.28
C GLY A 122 -0.74 3.51 -10.20
N THR A 123 -0.17 3.90 -9.06
CA THR A 123 -0.91 4.46 -7.92
C THR A 123 -1.79 5.64 -8.30
N ALA A 124 -1.34 6.51 -9.22
CA ALA A 124 -2.14 7.64 -9.69
C ALA A 124 -3.43 7.18 -10.40
N ASP A 125 -3.37 6.12 -11.21
CA ASP A 125 -4.55 5.61 -11.92
C ASP A 125 -5.56 4.99 -10.93
N ILE A 126 -5.06 4.33 -9.88
CA ILE A 126 -5.88 3.79 -8.80
C ILE A 126 -6.56 4.91 -8.00
N LEU A 127 -5.84 5.99 -7.70
CA LEU A 127 -6.38 7.16 -7.01
C LEU A 127 -7.44 7.88 -7.85
N ASP A 128 -7.19 8.09 -9.14
CA ASP A 128 -8.18 8.66 -10.07
C ASP A 128 -9.47 7.81 -10.07
N HIS A 129 -9.32 6.49 -10.21
CA HIS A 129 -10.44 5.57 -10.19
C HIS A 129 -11.21 5.63 -8.86
N LEU A 130 -10.52 5.57 -7.73
CA LEU A 130 -11.12 5.68 -6.39
C LEU A 130 -11.88 6.99 -6.20
N LEU A 131 -11.28 8.12 -6.56
CA LEU A 131 -11.92 9.43 -6.44
C LEU A 131 -13.14 9.56 -7.36
N SER A 132 -13.15 8.87 -8.50
CA SER A 132 -14.31 8.85 -9.39
C SER A 132 -15.51 8.08 -8.81
N ILE A 133 -15.27 6.99 -8.08
CA ILE A 133 -16.33 6.13 -7.52
C ILE A 133 -16.69 6.48 -6.08
N GLU A 134 -15.79 7.13 -5.34
CA GLU A 134 -15.97 7.55 -3.94
C GLU A 134 -15.65 9.05 -3.77
N PRO A 135 -16.38 9.97 -4.44
CA PRO A 135 -16.04 11.41 -4.48
C PRO A 135 -16.15 12.13 -3.13
N ASN A 136 -16.84 11.54 -2.14
CA ASN A 136 -16.96 12.06 -0.79
C ASN A 136 -15.99 11.38 0.20
N THR A 137 -14.82 10.98 -0.29
CA THR A 137 -13.78 10.32 0.48
C THR A 137 -12.45 11.06 0.31
N ASP A 138 -11.79 11.32 1.43
CA ASP A 138 -10.40 11.74 1.45
C ASP A 138 -9.50 10.52 1.61
N PHE A 139 -8.63 10.34 0.63
CA PHE A 139 -7.64 9.28 0.64
C PHE A 139 -6.30 9.80 1.17
N SER A 140 -5.70 9.02 2.05
CA SER A 140 -4.32 9.15 2.51
C SER A 140 -3.49 7.95 2.05
N LEU A 141 -2.19 8.12 1.88
CA LEU A 141 -1.27 6.99 1.64
C LEU A 141 -0.47 6.67 2.89
N VAL A 142 -0.21 5.39 3.13
CA VAL A 142 0.87 4.97 4.03
C VAL A 142 1.97 4.27 3.24
N LEU A 143 3.21 4.71 3.44
CA LEU A 143 4.38 4.30 2.68
C LEU A 143 5.52 3.94 3.63
N GLY A 144 6.37 2.97 3.24
CA GLY A 144 7.68 2.82 3.86
C GLY A 144 8.61 3.96 3.44
N SER A 145 9.61 4.28 4.26
CA SER A 145 10.58 5.35 3.98
C SER A 145 11.24 5.19 2.60
N ASP A 146 11.61 3.98 2.19
CA ASP A 146 12.16 3.68 0.86
C ASP A 146 11.19 4.05 -0.28
N THR A 147 9.93 3.64 -0.17
CA THR A 147 8.90 3.94 -1.17
C THR A 147 8.54 5.43 -1.23
N PHE A 148 8.55 6.12 -0.09
CA PHE A 148 8.39 7.56 -0.02
C PHE A 148 9.54 8.31 -0.70
N MET A 149 10.78 7.87 -0.47
CA MET A 149 11.95 8.45 -1.14
C MET A 149 11.88 8.28 -2.66
N ASP A 150 11.40 7.13 -3.15
CA ASP A 150 11.20 6.89 -4.58
C ASP A 150 10.06 7.75 -5.18
N LEU A 151 8.95 7.89 -4.46
CA LEU A 151 7.82 8.74 -4.87
C LEU A 151 8.29 10.21 -5.00
N THR A 152 8.98 10.72 -4.00
CA THR A 152 9.44 12.12 -3.95
C THR A 152 10.67 12.36 -4.84
N ALA A 153 11.38 11.32 -5.25
CA ALA A 153 12.38 11.37 -6.31
C ALA A 153 11.75 11.33 -7.72
N TRP A 154 10.42 11.37 -7.79
CA TRP A 154 9.62 11.39 -9.02
C TRP A 154 9.83 10.16 -9.90
N LYS A 155 10.19 9.02 -9.31
CA LYS A 155 10.45 7.76 -10.03
C LYS A 155 9.18 6.99 -10.37
N TRP A 156 8.08 7.24 -9.65
CA TRP A 156 6.81 6.58 -9.93
C TRP A 156 6.15 7.20 -11.17
N ARG A 157 5.36 6.40 -11.90
CA ARG A 157 4.52 6.94 -12.96
C ARG A 157 3.54 7.94 -12.36
N ARG A 158 3.52 9.16 -12.92
CA ARG A 158 2.66 10.26 -12.45
C ARG A 158 2.86 10.57 -10.96
N SER A 159 4.11 10.56 -10.49
CA SER A 159 4.44 10.76 -9.07
C SER A 159 3.87 12.05 -8.47
N LYS A 160 3.89 13.16 -9.21
CA LYS A 160 3.31 14.44 -8.75
C LYS A 160 1.80 14.34 -8.57
N ASP A 161 1.11 13.70 -9.51
CA ASP A 161 -0.33 13.46 -9.42
C ASP A 161 -0.66 12.63 -8.17
N VAL A 162 0.13 11.62 -7.83
CA VAL A 162 -0.07 10.84 -6.59
C VAL A 162 -0.10 11.75 -5.36
N VAL A 163 0.88 12.65 -5.23
CA VAL A 163 0.95 13.60 -4.10
C VAL A 163 -0.24 14.56 -4.11
N ASN A 164 -0.58 15.10 -5.29
CA ASN A 164 -1.66 16.07 -5.44
C ASN A 164 -3.05 15.46 -5.20
N LEU A 165 -3.29 14.24 -5.68
CA LEU A 165 -4.58 13.54 -5.54
C LEU A 165 -4.90 13.19 -4.09
N VAL A 166 -3.88 12.96 -3.26
CA VAL A 166 -4.05 12.78 -1.81
C VAL A 166 -3.87 14.08 -1.02
N GLY A 167 -3.68 15.21 -1.71
CA GLY A 167 -3.49 16.53 -1.09
C GLY A 167 -2.32 16.58 -0.11
N GLY A 168 -1.27 15.77 -0.30
CA GLY A 168 -0.16 15.68 0.66
C GLY A 168 -0.41 14.80 1.89
N ARG A 169 -1.60 14.18 2.04
CA ARG A 169 -1.91 13.26 3.15
C ARG A 169 -1.14 11.94 3.03
N ILE A 170 0.10 11.92 3.51
CA ILE A 170 0.99 10.76 3.43
C ILE A 170 1.59 10.47 4.81
N LEU A 171 1.37 9.26 5.31
CA LEU A 171 2.07 8.73 6.47
C LEU A 171 3.30 7.93 6.00
N VAL A 172 4.46 8.27 6.53
CA VAL A 172 5.73 7.62 6.21
C VAL A 172 6.19 6.80 7.40
N ILE A 173 6.27 5.49 7.21
CA ILE A 173 6.74 4.56 8.22
C ILE A 173 8.27 4.54 8.15
N HIS A 174 8.90 5.03 9.21
CA HIS A 174 10.32 4.84 9.41
C HIS A 174 10.54 3.54 10.18
N ARG A 175 11.23 2.58 9.55
CA ARG A 175 11.58 1.31 10.20
C ARG A 175 12.93 1.47 10.87
N MET A 176 12.96 1.37 12.20
CA MET A 176 14.21 1.35 12.95
C MET A 176 15.03 0.12 12.52
N VAL A 177 16.17 0.36 11.89
CA VAL A 177 17.17 -0.68 11.63
C VAL A 177 18.23 -0.55 12.70
N GLU A 178 18.58 -1.65 13.37
CA GLU A 178 19.76 -1.71 14.24
C GLU A 178 21.02 -1.55 13.39
N SER A 179 21.34 -0.31 13.02
CA SER A 179 22.52 0.06 12.24
C SER A 179 23.06 1.39 12.74
N VAL A 180 24.37 1.58 12.60
CA VAL A 180 25.10 2.75 13.08
C VAL A 180 24.63 4.06 12.41
N ASP A 181 23.95 3.96 11.26
CA ASP A 181 23.56 5.10 10.43
C ASP A 181 22.06 5.48 10.55
N ASN A 182 21.32 4.91 11.52
CA ASN A 182 19.86 5.14 11.62
C ASN A 182 19.51 6.62 11.86
N ASP A 183 20.30 7.34 12.64
CA ASP A 183 20.09 8.78 12.88
C ASP A 183 20.30 9.62 11.61
N GLU A 184 21.29 9.26 10.78
CA GLU A 184 21.54 9.95 9.51
C GLU A 184 20.42 9.67 8.50
N ILE A 185 19.98 8.41 8.39
CA ILE A 185 18.85 8.03 7.52
C ILE A 185 17.58 8.77 7.96
N ARG A 186 17.32 8.83 9.27
CA ARG A 186 16.19 9.55 9.83
C ARG A 186 16.24 11.03 9.47
N LYS A 187 17.40 11.67 9.65
CA LYS A 187 17.57 13.08 9.32
C LYS A 187 17.31 13.37 7.84
N ILE A 188 17.81 12.52 6.94
CA ILE A 188 17.56 12.64 5.49
C ILE A 188 16.05 12.52 5.20
N LEU A 189 15.35 11.62 5.89
CA LEU A 189 13.91 11.46 5.75
C LEU A 189 13.14 12.70 6.25
N GLU A 190 13.50 13.22 7.42
CA GLU A 190 12.91 14.44 8.00
C GLU A 190 13.10 15.64 7.06
N GLU A 191 14.32 15.87 6.57
CA GLU A 191 14.61 16.94 5.60
C GLU A 191 13.80 16.80 4.31
N ARG A 192 13.51 15.56 3.88
CA ARG A 192 12.70 15.29 2.69
C ARG A 192 11.23 15.59 2.92
N VAL A 193 10.70 15.20 4.09
CA VAL A 193 9.33 15.47 4.50
C VAL A 193 9.11 16.98 4.62
N ASP A 194 10.01 17.69 5.30
CA ASP A 194 9.93 19.14 5.47
C ASP A 194 9.92 19.87 4.13
N ARG A 195 10.80 19.47 3.21
CA ARG A 195 10.84 20.07 1.86
C ARG A 195 9.54 19.87 1.10
N LEU A 196 8.98 18.65 1.13
CA LEU A 196 7.73 18.38 0.43
C LEU A 196 6.56 19.16 1.05
N ASN A 197 6.49 19.24 2.37
CA ASN A 197 5.48 20.06 3.05
C ASN A 197 5.62 21.54 2.69
N GLN A 198 6.84 22.09 2.63
CA GLN A 198 7.06 23.46 2.17
C GLN A 198 6.61 23.69 0.71
N GLU A 199 6.90 22.74 -0.18
CA GLU A 199 6.45 22.79 -1.58
C GLU A 199 4.92 22.75 -1.70
N LEU A 200 4.25 21.99 -0.84
CA LEU A 200 2.78 21.91 -0.78
C LEU A 200 2.16 23.21 -0.25
N CYS A 201 2.69 23.76 0.85
CA CYS A 201 2.22 25.02 1.42
C CYS A 201 2.30 26.18 0.41
N GLN A 202 3.32 26.20 -0.45
CA GLN A 202 3.49 27.24 -1.48
C GLN A 202 2.47 27.12 -2.63
N GLN A 203 1.87 25.95 -2.82
CA GLN A 203 0.90 25.69 -3.90
C GLN A 203 -0.55 25.96 -3.45
N THR A 204 -0.84 25.90 -2.16
CA THR A 204 -2.13 26.28 -1.58
C THR A 204 -2.22 27.79 -1.37
N ASP A 205 -3.33 28.40 -1.80
CA ASP A 205 -3.62 29.81 -1.55
C ASP A 205 -3.61 30.11 -0.04
N LYS A 206 -3.06 31.27 0.36
CA LYS A 206 -2.75 31.67 1.75
C LYS A 206 -3.94 31.76 2.71
N ASP A 207 -5.16 31.51 2.24
CA ASP A 207 -6.38 31.81 3.00
C ASP A 207 -6.85 30.64 3.90
N ASN A 208 -6.27 29.44 3.79
CA ASN A 208 -6.64 28.24 4.57
C ASN A 208 -5.45 27.60 5.33
N GLU A 209 -4.77 28.35 6.20
CA GLU A 209 -3.67 27.82 7.04
C GLU A 209 -4.06 26.60 7.91
N SER A 210 -5.34 26.47 8.31
CA SER A 210 -5.82 25.33 9.11
C SER A 210 -5.88 24.02 8.33
N ASP A 211 -6.20 24.07 7.03
CA ASP A 211 -6.30 22.88 6.18
C ASP A 211 -4.90 22.32 5.84
N ILE A 212 -3.86 23.14 5.92
CA ILE A 212 -2.48 22.77 5.58
C ILE A 212 -1.86 21.87 6.66
N ALA A 213 -2.19 22.09 7.94
CA ALA A 213 -1.67 21.26 9.04
C ALA A 213 -2.22 19.83 9.01
N GLU A 214 -3.51 19.68 8.68
CA GLU A 214 -4.19 18.37 8.57
C GLU A 214 -3.77 17.60 7.31
N ASN A 215 -3.40 18.29 6.23
CA ASN A 215 -3.01 17.71 4.95
C ASN A 215 -1.48 17.67 4.74
N SER A 216 -0.75 17.24 5.77
CA SER A 216 0.71 17.20 5.77
C SER A 216 1.27 15.77 5.66
N VAL A 217 2.48 15.68 5.13
CA VAL A 217 3.28 14.45 5.17
C VAL A 217 3.85 14.30 6.58
N GLN A 218 3.65 13.13 7.19
CA GLN A 218 4.04 12.86 8.58
C GLN A 218 4.86 11.57 8.67
N ILE A 219 5.90 11.58 9.51
CA ILE A 219 6.63 10.36 9.88
C ILE A 219 5.93 9.73 11.07
N ILE A 220 5.66 8.43 10.99
CA ILE A 220 5.09 7.65 12.10
C ILE A 220 6.05 6.53 12.51
N GLU A 221 6.05 6.27 13.82
CA GLU A 221 6.80 5.17 14.42
C GLU A 221 5.84 4.08 14.87
N ILE A 222 6.16 2.84 14.53
CA ILE A 222 5.32 1.69 14.84
C ILE A 222 6.15 0.75 15.71
N PRO A 223 5.94 0.75 17.05
CA PRO A 223 6.80 0.03 17.99
C PRO A 223 6.86 -1.48 17.77
N SER A 224 5.83 -2.06 17.15
CA SER A 224 5.79 -3.50 16.91
C SER A 224 6.68 -3.96 15.74
N LEU A 225 7.19 -3.02 14.92
CA LEU A 225 8.00 -3.38 13.75
C LEU A 225 9.35 -3.96 14.16
N SER A 226 9.69 -5.11 13.57
CA SER A 226 10.97 -5.80 13.76
C SER A 226 11.71 -5.91 12.43
N SER A 227 12.61 -6.87 12.21
CA SER A 227 13.30 -7.10 10.92
C SER A 227 12.58 -8.07 9.98
N VAL A 228 11.34 -8.46 10.30
CA VAL A 228 10.54 -9.42 9.51
C VAL A 228 10.38 -9.00 8.04
N SER A 229 10.67 -9.91 7.12
CA SER A 229 10.45 -9.69 5.69
C SER A 229 9.77 -10.87 5.03
N SER A 230 8.90 -10.61 4.05
CA SER A 230 8.29 -11.67 3.24
C SER A 230 9.35 -12.53 2.54
N SER A 231 10.49 -11.95 2.15
CA SER A 231 11.60 -12.69 1.54
C SER A 231 12.14 -13.80 2.42
N PHE A 232 12.30 -13.54 3.73
CA PHE A 232 12.73 -14.57 4.67
C PHE A 232 11.64 -15.64 4.88
N VAL A 233 10.37 -15.21 5.00
CA VAL A 233 9.25 -16.14 5.12
C VAL A 233 9.17 -17.10 3.94
N ARG A 234 9.40 -16.62 2.72
CA ARG A 234 9.32 -17.46 1.51
C ARG A 234 10.31 -18.63 1.51
N THR A 235 11.43 -18.52 2.22
CA THR A 235 12.48 -19.54 2.26
C THR A 235 12.47 -20.39 3.54
N SER A 236 11.71 -19.98 4.55
CA SER A 236 11.67 -20.69 5.83
C SER A 236 10.71 -21.86 5.80
N VAL A 237 11.11 -22.96 6.45
CA VAL A 237 10.25 -24.14 6.74
C VAL A 237 10.07 -24.37 8.23
N ASP A 238 10.74 -23.57 9.08
CA ASP A 238 10.63 -23.66 10.52
C ASP A 238 9.35 -22.97 10.99
N GLU A 239 8.30 -23.77 11.17
CA GLU A 239 7.00 -23.32 11.65
C GLU A 239 7.11 -22.58 12.99
N SER A 240 7.96 -23.06 13.89
CA SER A 240 8.11 -22.46 15.22
C SER A 240 8.67 -21.05 15.13
N SER A 241 9.64 -20.83 14.25
CA SER A 241 10.18 -19.49 13.96
C SER A 241 9.18 -18.60 13.23
N LEU A 242 8.28 -19.15 12.43
CA LEU A 242 7.25 -18.39 11.71
C LEU A 242 6.13 -17.87 12.62
N ILE A 243 5.80 -18.60 13.70
CA ILE A 243 4.68 -18.29 14.61
C ILE A 243 5.07 -17.87 16.03
N LYS A 244 6.37 -17.74 16.34
CA LYS A 244 6.85 -17.30 17.67
C LYS A 244 6.22 -15.94 18.07
N GLU A 245 6.36 -15.52 19.33
CA GLU A 245 5.91 -14.20 19.79
C GLU A 245 6.37 -13.06 18.84
N ASN A 246 5.44 -12.20 18.41
CA ASN A 246 5.57 -11.26 17.27
C ASN A 246 5.85 -11.92 15.91
N GLY A 247 5.26 -13.10 15.69
CA GLY A 247 5.54 -14.02 14.60
C GLY A 247 5.56 -13.39 13.22
N MET A 248 6.39 -13.98 12.35
CA MET A 248 6.56 -13.52 10.98
C MET A 248 5.29 -13.69 10.16
N LEU A 249 4.40 -14.60 10.57
CA LEU A 249 3.09 -14.84 9.99
C LEU A 249 2.01 -14.94 11.06
N MET A 250 0.79 -14.59 10.68
CA MET A 250 -0.39 -15.01 11.44
C MET A 250 -0.58 -16.52 11.32
N PRO A 251 -1.01 -17.25 12.38
CA PRO A 251 -1.21 -18.69 12.33
C PRO A 251 -2.13 -19.14 11.17
N SER A 252 -3.23 -18.42 10.94
CA SER A 252 -4.16 -18.67 9.84
C SER A 252 -3.51 -18.57 8.45
N VAL A 253 -2.55 -17.67 8.27
CA VAL A 253 -1.79 -17.52 7.02
C VAL A 253 -0.82 -18.67 6.84
N LEU A 254 -0.14 -19.11 7.91
CA LEU A 254 0.75 -20.28 7.85
C LEU A 254 -0.05 -21.54 7.49
N GLU A 255 -1.21 -21.76 8.10
CA GLU A 255 -2.10 -22.87 7.77
C GLU A 255 -2.51 -22.84 6.29
N TYR A 256 -2.86 -21.66 5.76
CA TYR A 256 -3.18 -21.49 4.34
C TYR A 256 -2.01 -21.83 3.42
N ILE A 257 -0.81 -21.32 3.74
CA ILE A 257 0.43 -21.60 3.00
C ILE A 257 0.70 -23.11 2.93
N LYS A 258 0.60 -23.80 4.07
CA LYS A 258 0.81 -25.25 4.16
C LYS A 258 -0.23 -26.01 3.34
N LYS A 259 -1.51 -25.64 3.49
CA LYS A 259 -2.62 -26.28 2.74
C LYS A 259 -2.45 -26.17 1.22
N LYS A 260 -1.88 -25.06 0.74
CA LYS A 260 -1.63 -24.80 -0.68
C LYS A 260 -0.24 -25.24 -1.16
N ASN A 261 0.60 -25.80 -0.27
CA ASN A 261 2.00 -26.14 -0.54
C ASN A 261 2.76 -24.98 -1.22
N MET A 262 2.70 -23.78 -0.65
CA MET A 262 3.38 -22.59 -1.18
C MET A 262 4.74 -22.36 -0.51
N TYR A 263 5.61 -21.61 -1.20
CA TYR A 263 6.90 -21.15 -0.66
C TYR A 263 7.80 -22.31 -0.22
N GLY A 264 8.48 -22.21 0.93
CA GLY A 264 9.31 -23.27 1.50
C GLY A 264 8.57 -24.59 1.77
N PHE A 265 7.24 -24.58 1.79
CA PHE A 265 6.40 -25.77 1.98
C PHE A 265 5.97 -26.43 0.65
N ALA A 266 6.37 -25.87 -0.50
CA ALA A 266 6.17 -26.53 -1.78
C ALA A 266 6.99 -27.84 -1.83
N PRO A 267 6.51 -28.90 -2.50
CA PRO A 267 7.31 -30.09 -2.70
C PRO A 267 8.60 -29.67 -3.40
N LEU A 268 9.73 -30.25 -2.97
CA LEU A 268 10.93 -30.21 -3.79
C LEU A 268 10.52 -30.78 -5.15
N VAL A 269 10.52 -29.94 -6.18
CA VAL A 269 10.44 -30.44 -7.54
C VAL A 269 11.64 -31.34 -7.64
N ALA A 270 11.41 -32.66 -7.71
CA ALA A 270 12.47 -33.60 -8.03
C ALA A 270 13.11 -33.03 -9.29
N ALA A 271 14.36 -32.60 -9.17
CA ALA A 271 15.11 -32.15 -10.33
C ALA A 271 14.97 -33.29 -11.33
N ASN A 272 14.27 -33.05 -12.43
CA ASN A 272 14.17 -34.03 -13.49
C ASN A 272 15.61 -34.33 -13.90
N GLU A 273 16.07 -35.51 -13.52
CA GLU A 273 17.11 -36.25 -14.22
C GLU A 273 16.56 -36.49 -15.63
N GLU A 274 16.82 -35.56 -16.54
CA GLU A 274 16.67 -35.65 -18.00
C GLU A 274 17.19 -34.27 -18.49
N MET A 275 18.37 -34.12 -19.11
CA MET A 275 19.19 -35.02 -19.93
C MET A 275 20.59 -34.39 -20.08
#